data_AF-A0AB39NFA1-F1
#
_entry.id   AF-A0AB39NFA1-F1
#
_cell.length_a   1.000
_cell.length_b   1.000
_cell.length_c   1.000
_cell.angle_alpha   90.00
_cell.angle_beta   90.00
_cell.angle_gamma   90.00
#
_symmetry.space_group_name_H-M   'P 1'
#
loop_
_entity.id
_entity.type
_entity.pdbx_description
1 polymer ?
#
loop_
_entity_poly.entity_id
_entity_poly.type
_entity_poly.pdbx_seq_one_letter_code
_entity_poly.pdbx_strand_id
1 'polypeptide(L)'
;MGALPLKNGYTTIDPRLDRVPQFDERSRNFPIRALVAERAPLRSAGWACPRWLDQGREGACVGFAWSHELIATPVQVPGVDDGFARKVYREAQRLDEWPGENYEGTSVLAGAKAVVARGYMEEYRWAFGVDDVLRTLGYFGPVVIGVNWYDSMMRPAPNGLLEVSEGGFGGHAILVRGVSFKARLNGHNGTIPVVRLRNSWGRDWGVDGDCYLRVEDLEKLLEDGGEACVPVTRTAGPLMAPEADLDLLRETGEVD
;
A
#
# COMPACT_ATOMS: atom_id res chain seq x y z
N MET A 1 10.21 -1.26 -24.50
CA MET A 1 10.40 -2.53 -23.78
C MET A 1 9.22 -3.42 -24.11
N GLY A 2 9.42 -4.72 -24.31
CA GLY A 2 8.32 -5.66 -24.56
C GLY A 2 7.60 -6.01 -23.26
N ALA A 3 6.33 -6.40 -23.36
CA ALA A 3 5.57 -6.89 -22.23
C ALA A 3 6.17 -8.22 -21.70
N LEU A 4 6.35 -8.31 -20.39
CA LEU A 4 6.78 -9.48 -19.65
C LEU A 4 5.55 -10.23 -19.14
N PRO A 5 5.51 -11.57 -19.25
CA PRO A 5 4.37 -12.36 -18.78
C PRO A 5 4.37 -12.43 -17.25
N LEU A 6 3.20 -12.22 -16.66
CA LEU A 6 2.88 -12.51 -15.27
C LEU A 6 1.90 -13.69 -15.19
N LYS A 7 1.61 -14.14 -13.98
CA LYS A 7 0.61 -15.18 -13.73
C LYS A 7 -0.78 -14.74 -14.21
N ASN A 8 -1.63 -15.75 -14.47
CA ASN A 8 -3.04 -15.57 -14.84
C ASN A 8 -3.27 -14.75 -16.13
N GLY A 9 -2.30 -14.76 -17.05
CA GLY A 9 -2.41 -14.06 -18.34
C GLY A 9 -2.17 -12.55 -18.28
N TYR A 10 -1.79 -12.02 -17.12
CA TYR A 10 -1.40 -10.62 -16.98
C TYR A 10 -0.01 -10.39 -17.58
N THR A 11 0.30 -9.13 -17.86
CA THR A 11 1.61 -8.72 -18.35
C THR A 11 2.04 -7.41 -17.72
N THR A 12 3.35 -7.18 -17.64
CA THR A 12 3.94 -5.92 -17.18
C THR A 12 4.98 -5.40 -18.16
N ILE A 13 5.19 -4.10 -18.23
CA ILE A 13 6.27 -3.47 -19.00
C ILE A 13 7.52 -3.31 -18.13
N ASP A 14 7.36 -3.11 -16.82
CA ASP A 14 8.45 -2.97 -15.86
C ASP A 14 8.47 -4.15 -14.89
N PRO A 15 9.58 -4.90 -14.76
CA PRO A 15 9.66 -6.10 -13.93
C PRO A 15 9.52 -5.83 -12.42
N ARG A 16 9.41 -4.57 -11.99
CA ARG A 16 9.10 -4.23 -10.60
C ARG A 16 7.60 -4.27 -10.30
N LEU A 17 6.74 -4.34 -11.33
CA LEU A 17 5.29 -4.18 -11.25
C LEU A 17 4.58 -5.51 -11.49
N ASP A 18 4.52 -6.30 -10.42
CA ASP A 18 4.16 -7.72 -10.46
C ASP A 18 2.90 -8.03 -9.64
N ARG A 19 2.14 -7.02 -9.23
CA ARG A 19 0.83 -7.27 -8.63
C ARG A 19 -0.08 -7.86 -9.71
N VAL A 20 -0.60 -9.05 -9.45
CA VAL A 20 -1.64 -9.69 -10.25
C VAL A 20 -2.96 -9.58 -9.50
N PRO A 21 -3.99 -8.90 -10.05
CA PRO A 21 -5.28 -8.77 -9.42
C PRO A 21 -5.91 -10.14 -9.13
N GLN A 22 -6.41 -10.31 -7.91
CA GLN A 22 -7.16 -11.48 -7.50
C GLN A 22 -8.21 -11.03 -6.47
N PHE A 23 -9.47 -11.39 -6.69
CA PHE A 23 -10.56 -11.01 -5.81
C PHE A 23 -11.33 -12.25 -5.35
N ASP A 24 -11.25 -12.55 -4.05
CA ASP A 24 -12.06 -13.60 -3.43
C ASP A 24 -13.43 -13.05 -3.02
N GLU A 25 -14.51 -13.62 -3.55
CA GLU A 25 -15.88 -13.22 -3.21
C GLU A 25 -16.19 -13.32 -1.71
N ARG A 26 -15.50 -14.20 -0.97
CA ARG A 26 -15.65 -14.31 0.49
C ARG A 26 -15.19 -13.04 1.21
N SER A 27 -14.28 -12.26 0.62
CA SER A 27 -13.79 -11.00 1.17
C SER A 27 -14.90 -9.97 1.41
N ARG A 28 -16.02 -10.05 0.66
CA ARG A 28 -17.20 -9.19 0.86
C ARG A 28 -17.85 -9.36 2.24
N ASN A 29 -17.64 -10.52 2.90
CA ASN A 29 -18.11 -10.75 4.27
C ASN A 29 -17.20 -10.12 5.33
N PHE A 30 -16.06 -9.55 4.92
CA PHE A 30 -15.01 -9.03 5.80
C PHE A 30 -14.67 -7.55 5.49
N PRO A 31 -15.66 -6.63 5.39
CA PRO A 31 -15.37 -5.23 5.11
C PRO A 31 -14.82 -4.52 6.35
N ILE A 32 -13.82 -3.64 6.17
CA ILE A 32 -13.20 -2.90 7.28
C ILE A 32 -14.19 -1.93 7.95
N ARG A 33 -15.18 -1.42 7.21
CA ARG A 33 -16.24 -0.55 7.74
C ARG A 33 -17.09 -1.19 8.85
N ALA A 34 -17.05 -2.51 9.00
CA ALA A 34 -17.69 -3.19 10.13
C ALA A 34 -16.95 -2.94 11.45
N LEU A 35 -15.66 -2.57 11.40
CA LEU A 35 -14.80 -2.30 12.57
C LEU A 35 -14.50 -0.81 12.73
N VAL A 36 -14.32 -0.10 11.61
CA VAL A 36 -14.11 1.34 11.62
C VAL A 36 -15.47 2.01 11.70
N ALA A 37 -15.71 2.82 12.74
CA ALA A 37 -16.99 3.46 12.96
C ALA A 37 -17.45 4.22 11.69
N GLU A 38 -18.48 3.71 11.01
CA GLU A 38 -18.96 4.20 9.71
C GLU A 38 -19.26 5.73 9.72
N ARG A 39 -19.59 6.26 10.91
CA ARG A 39 -19.92 7.67 11.16
C ARG A 39 -18.80 8.49 11.77
N ALA A 40 -17.58 7.95 11.92
CA ALA A 40 -16.44 8.77 12.30
C ALA A 40 -16.35 9.96 11.33
N PRO A 41 -15.84 11.14 11.72
CA PRO A 41 -15.48 12.15 10.73
C PRO A 41 -14.22 11.71 9.95
N LEU A 42 -13.98 12.22 8.76
CA LEU A 42 -12.67 12.07 8.12
C LEU A 42 -11.65 12.93 8.86
N ARG A 43 -10.43 12.42 9.07
CA ARG A 43 -9.35 13.15 9.73
C ARG A 43 -8.00 12.80 9.14
N SER A 44 -7.09 13.78 9.16
CA SER A 44 -5.69 13.57 8.80
C SER A 44 -5.00 12.73 9.87
N ALA A 45 -4.11 11.84 9.42
CA ALA A 45 -3.31 10.94 10.26
C ALA A 45 -2.15 10.36 9.46
N GLY A 46 -1.05 10.05 10.16
CA GLY A 46 0.12 9.39 9.59
C GLY A 46 0.59 8.22 10.44
N TRP A 47 1.34 7.31 9.83
CA TRP A 47 1.87 6.11 10.45
C TRP A 47 3.35 6.02 10.16
N ALA A 48 4.20 6.23 11.15
CA ALA A 48 5.66 6.15 11.00
C ALA A 48 6.06 4.79 10.40
N CYS A 49 6.92 4.81 9.39
CA CYS A 49 7.49 3.61 8.76
C CYS A 49 9.01 3.83 8.68
N PRO A 50 9.79 3.49 9.72
CA PRO A 50 11.17 3.95 9.88
C PRO A 50 12.21 3.18 9.06
N ARG A 51 11.78 2.36 8.10
CA ARG A 51 12.68 1.60 7.23
C ARG A 51 12.24 1.68 5.77
N TRP A 52 13.22 1.94 4.92
CA TRP A 52 13.10 1.96 3.47
C TRP A 52 13.56 0.62 2.95
N LEU A 53 12.70 -0.06 2.23
CA LEU A 53 13.01 -1.32 1.59
C LEU A 53 13.24 -1.05 0.09
N ASP A 54 14.08 -1.86 -0.53
CA ASP A 54 14.37 -1.77 -1.96
C ASP A 54 14.28 -3.15 -2.63
N GLN A 55 13.24 -3.32 -3.45
CA GLN A 55 13.05 -4.54 -4.24
C GLN A 55 14.08 -4.66 -5.38
N GLY A 56 14.77 -3.57 -5.70
CA GLY A 56 15.69 -3.48 -6.83
C GLY A 56 14.94 -3.67 -8.14
N ARG A 57 15.28 -4.74 -8.86
CA ARG A 57 14.67 -5.08 -10.15
C ARG A 57 13.67 -6.24 -10.09
N GLU A 58 13.50 -6.85 -8.92
CA GLU A 58 12.61 -8.00 -8.74
C GLU A 58 11.17 -7.54 -8.60
N GLY A 59 10.23 -8.30 -9.14
CA GLY A 59 8.78 -8.08 -9.06
C GLY A 59 8.16 -8.37 -7.69
N ALA A 60 8.90 -8.14 -6.62
CA ALA A 60 8.45 -8.54 -5.28
C ALA A 60 7.52 -7.51 -4.61
N CYS A 61 6.91 -6.57 -5.34
CA CYS A 61 6.20 -5.42 -4.77
C CYS A 61 5.16 -5.80 -3.71
N VAL A 62 4.42 -6.90 -3.89
CA VAL A 62 3.47 -7.40 -2.89
C VAL A 62 4.15 -7.76 -1.57
N GLY A 63 5.26 -8.52 -1.62
CA GLY A 63 6.01 -8.90 -0.41
C GLY A 63 6.63 -7.69 0.29
N PHE A 64 7.07 -6.70 -0.49
CA PHE A 64 7.63 -5.45 0.03
C PHE A 64 6.55 -4.54 0.65
N ALA A 65 5.38 -4.37 0.02
CA ALA A 65 4.29 -3.58 0.57
C ALA A 65 3.80 -4.14 1.92
N TRP A 66 3.61 -5.45 2.02
CA TRP A 66 3.28 -6.11 3.28
C TRP A 66 4.41 -6.03 4.32
N SER A 67 5.66 -6.03 3.89
CA SER A 67 6.79 -5.85 4.80
C SER A 67 6.88 -4.41 5.31
N HIS A 68 6.61 -3.40 4.48
CA HIS A 68 6.47 -2.02 4.92
C HIS A 68 5.32 -1.84 5.90
N GLU A 69 4.21 -2.55 5.70
CA GLU A 69 3.09 -2.58 6.63
C GLU A 69 3.54 -3.14 8.00
N LEU A 70 4.31 -4.24 8.01
CA LEU A 70 4.94 -4.79 9.23
C LEU A 70 5.97 -3.86 9.90
N ILE A 71 6.60 -2.97 9.13
CA ILE A 71 7.53 -1.96 9.65
C ILE A 71 6.76 -0.78 10.27
N ALA A 72 5.56 -0.49 9.78
CA ALA A 72 4.83 0.71 10.13
C ALA A 72 4.20 0.63 11.52
N THR A 73 4.02 1.80 12.15
CA THR A 73 3.17 1.96 13.33
C THR A 73 1.69 1.73 12.96
N PRO A 74 0.80 1.39 13.91
CA PRO A 74 0.98 1.39 15.37
C PRO A 74 1.75 0.17 15.92
N VAL A 75 1.94 -0.88 15.12
CA VAL A 75 2.53 -2.14 15.59
C VAL A 75 3.65 -2.57 14.66
N GLN A 76 4.88 -2.45 15.16
CA GLN A 76 6.09 -2.71 14.38
C GLN A 76 6.66 -4.09 14.68
N VAL A 77 6.99 -4.83 13.62
CA VAL A 77 7.71 -6.10 13.70
C VAL A 77 9.21 -5.83 13.53
N PRO A 78 10.05 -6.21 14.52
CA PRO A 78 11.48 -6.01 14.42
C PRO A 78 12.12 -6.93 13.37
N GLY A 79 13.22 -6.48 12.76
CA GLY A 79 14.03 -7.32 11.88
C GLY A 79 13.49 -7.51 10.46
N VAL A 80 12.43 -6.78 10.07
CA VAL A 80 11.91 -6.81 8.69
C VAL A 80 12.85 -6.06 7.74
N ASP A 81 13.48 -6.76 6.80
CA ASP A 81 14.41 -6.21 5.80
C ASP A 81 14.05 -6.69 4.37
N ASP A 82 14.85 -6.32 3.35
CA ASP A 82 14.57 -6.73 1.97
C ASP A 82 14.62 -8.26 1.79
N GLY A 83 15.40 -8.97 2.61
CA GLY A 83 15.47 -10.43 2.61
C GLY A 83 14.20 -11.06 3.18
N PHE A 84 13.63 -10.47 4.23
CA PHE A 84 12.32 -10.82 4.75
C PHE A 84 11.23 -10.58 3.70
N ALA A 85 11.23 -9.42 3.05
CA ALA A 85 10.23 -9.07 2.04
C ALA A 85 10.19 -10.05 0.85
N ARG A 86 11.37 -10.48 0.37
CA ARG A 86 11.45 -11.53 -0.67
C ARG A 86 10.92 -12.88 -0.20
N LYS A 87 11.11 -13.23 1.07
CA LYS A 87 10.53 -14.46 1.65
C LYS A 87 9.01 -14.37 1.74
N VAL A 88 8.45 -13.20 2.09
CA VAL A 88 7.00 -12.95 2.03
C VAL A 88 6.48 -13.11 0.61
N TYR A 89 7.15 -12.51 -0.39
CA TYR A 89 6.76 -12.64 -1.80
C TYR A 89 6.72 -14.11 -2.26
N ARG A 90 7.79 -14.88 -2.02
CA ARG A 90 7.85 -16.30 -2.40
C ARG A 90 6.81 -17.16 -1.68
N GLU A 91 6.48 -16.81 -0.44
CA GLU A 91 5.43 -17.51 0.31
C GLU A 91 4.03 -17.12 -0.19
N ALA A 92 3.81 -15.86 -0.56
CA ALA A 92 2.59 -15.41 -1.21
C ALA A 92 2.34 -16.20 -2.49
N GLN A 93 3.35 -16.36 -3.35
CA GLN A 93 3.22 -17.18 -4.57
C GLN A 93 2.74 -18.62 -4.28
N ARG A 94 3.15 -19.22 -3.15
CA ARG A 94 2.67 -20.57 -2.74
C ARG A 94 1.27 -20.60 -2.16
N LEU A 95 0.83 -19.50 -1.56
CA LEU A 95 -0.48 -19.34 -0.92
C LEU A 95 -1.53 -18.71 -1.84
N ASP A 96 -1.10 -18.31 -3.04
CA ASP A 96 -1.97 -17.89 -4.11
C ASP A 96 -2.86 -19.05 -4.57
N GLU A 97 -3.96 -18.72 -5.24
CA GLU A 97 -4.86 -19.76 -5.77
C GLU A 97 -4.30 -20.45 -7.02
N TRP A 98 -3.26 -19.87 -7.63
CA TRP A 98 -2.74 -20.33 -8.89
C TRP A 98 -1.70 -21.45 -8.71
N PRO A 99 -1.80 -22.56 -9.47
CA PRO A 99 -0.89 -23.68 -9.32
C PRO A 99 0.54 -23.36 -9.81
N GLY A 100 1.53 -23.96 -9.14
CA GLY A 100 2.95 -23.87 -9.50
C GLY A 100 3.71 -22.81 -8.70
N GLU A 101 5.04 -22.77 -8.87
CA GLU A 101 5.91 -21.78 -8.19
C GLU A 101 6.90 -21.11 -9.17
N ASN A 102 6.95 -21.55 -10.42
CA ASN A 102 7.85 -21.04 -11.45
C ASN A 102 7.13 -20.01 -12.34
N TYR A 103 6.73 -18.89 -11.75
CA TYR A 103 6.11 -17.76 -12.44
C TYR A 103 6.42 -16.44 -11.72
N GLU A 104 6.12 -15.33 -12.39
CA GLU A 104 6.19 -13.99 -11.81
C GLU A 104 4.81 -13.44 -11.47
N GLY A 105 4.79 -12.59 -10.45
CA GLY A 105 3.61 -11.96 -9.90
C GLY A 105 2.89 -12.75 -8.79
N THR A 106 2.16 -12.02 -7.97
CA THR A 106 1.28 -12.57 -6.91
C THR A 106 0.18 -11.56 -6.56
N SER A 107 -0.83 -11.98 -5.81
CA SER A 107 -1.93 -11.11 -5.36
C SER A 107 -1.69 -10.46 -4.00
N VAL A 108 -2.29 -9.30 -3.75
CA VAL A 108 -2.28 -8.66 -2.41
C VAL A 108 -2.88 -9.58 -1.37
N LEU A 109 -3.96 -10.31 -1.71
CA LEU A 109 -4.56 -11.34 -0.87
C LEU A 109 -3.53 -12.42 -0.47
N ALA A 110 -2.76 -12.95 -1.41
CA ALA A 110 -1.75 -13.95 -1.11
C ALA A 110 -0.64 -13.40 -0.21
N GLY A 111 -0.27 -12.12 -0.38
CA GLY A 111 0.60 -11.40 0.55
C GLY A 111 0.03 -11.36 1.97
N ALA A 112 -1.27 -11.07 2.12
CA ALA A 112 -1.94 -11.08 3.42
C ALA A 112 -1.86 -12.47 4.07
N LYS A 113 -2.15 -13.52 3.30
CA LYS A 113 -2.06 -14.92 3.76
C LYS A 113 -0.64 -15.28 4.20
N ALA A 114 0.39 -14.82 3.49
CA ALA A 114 1.79 -15.06 3.88
C ALA A 114 2.14 -14.38 5.21
N VAL A 115 1.67 -13.16 5.45
CA VAL A 115 1.85 -12.48 6.74
C VAL A 115 1.11 -13.21 7.88
N VAL A 116 -0.09 -13.74 7.61
CA VAL A 116 -0.84 -14.59 8.56
C VAL A 116 -0.09 -15.90 8.84
N ALA A 117 0.39 -16.59 7.81
CA ALA A 117 1.11 -17.86 7.96
C ALA A 117 2.41 -17.72 8.76
N ARG A 118 3.04 -16.55 8.70
CA ARG A 118 4.21 -16.17 9.51
C ARG A 118 3.87 -15.81 10.96
N GLY A 119 2.59 -15.73 11.30
CA GLY A 119 2.12 -15.44 12.65
C GLY A 119 2.25 -13.97 13.06
N TYR A 120 2.21 -13.02 12.10
CA TYR A 120 2.24 -11.58 12.39
C TYR A 120 0.86 -10.90 12.30
N MET A 121 -0.13 -11.59 11.77
CA MET A 121 -1.49 -11.10 11.59
C MET A 121 -2.47 -12.23 11.85
N GLU A 122 -3.49 -11.99 12.66
CA GLU A 122 -4.56 -12.97 12.91
C GLU A 122 -5.69 -12.80 11.91
N GLU A 123 -5.93 -11.57 11.47
CA GLU A 123 -7.05 -11.22 10.64
C GLU A 123 -6.73 -10.02 9.73
N TYR A 124 -7.28 -10.07 8.52
CA TYR A 124 -7.30 -8.98 7.55
C TYR A 124 -8.74 -8.70 7.08
N ARG A 125 -9.00 -7.45 6.72
CA ARG A 125 -10.28 -6.94 6.19
C ARG A 125 -10.03 -6.15 4.91
N TRP A 126 -11.11 -5.76 4.24
CA TRP A 126 -11.06 -5.08 2.95
C TRP A 126 -11.78 -3.74 2.98
N ALA A 127 -11.15 -2.72 2.40
CA ALA A 127 -11.78 -1.45 2.09
C ALA A 127 -12.36 -1.52 0.67
N PHE A 128 -13.66 -1.29 0.53
CA PHE A 128 -14.40 -1.40 -0.73
C PHE A 128 -14.72 -0.02 -1.35
N GLY A 129 -13.96 1.00 -0.97
CA GLY A 129 -14.11 2.36 -1.46
C GLY A 129 -13.10 3.28 -0.79
N VAL A 130 -12.90 4.47 -1.38
CA VAL A 130 -11.90 5.42 -0.88
C VAL A 130 -12.20 5.85 0.57
N ASP A 131 -13.47 6.08 0.92
CA ASP A 131 -13.87 6.42 2.28
C ASP A 131 -13.45 5.38 3.33
N ASP A 132 -13.58 4.09 3.01
CA ASP A 132 -13.13 3.01 3.90
C ASP A 132 -11.60 3.12 4.14
N VAL A 133 -10.83 3.41 3.08
CA VAL A 133 -9.38 3.63 3.19
C VAL A 133 -9.07 4.85 4.05
N LEU A 134 -9.68 6.00 3.76
CA LEU A 134 -9.40 7.25 4.48
C LEU A 134 -9.75 7.15 5.97
N ARG A 135 -10.86 6.48 6.31
CA ARG A 135 -11.22 6.23 7.71
C ARG A 135 -10.28 5.26 8.38
N THR A 136 -9.86 4.21 7.69
CA THR A 136 -8.85 3.28 8.20
C THR A 136 -7.55 4.00 8.51
N LEU A 137 -7.07 4.86 7.61
CA LEU A 137 -5.89 5.68 7.84
C LEU A 137 -6.07 6.66 9.00
N GLY A 138 -7.26 7.25 9.14
CA GLY A 138 -7.56 8.23 10.19
C GLY A 138 -7.63 7.66 11.61
N TYR A 139 -7.95 6.37 11.76
CA TYR A 139 -8.32 5.80 13.07
C TYR A 139 -7.70 4.44 13.40
N PHE A 140 -7.21 3.71 12.41
CA PHE A 140 -6.91 2.30 12.57
C PHE A 140 -5.46 1.98 12.26
N GLY A 141 -4.99 2.29 11.04
CA GLY A 141 -3.64 1.91 10.63
C GLY A 141 -3.36 2.19 9.16
N PRO A 142 -2.14 1.87 8.72
CA PRO A 142 -1.77 1.90 7.32
C PRO A 142 -2.50 0.80 6.52
N VAL A 143 -2.60 0.98 5.21
CA VAL A 143 -3.36 0.11 4.31
C VAL A 143 -2.45 -0.36 3.17
N VAL A 144 -2.43 -1.66 2.88
CA VAL A 144 -1.75 -2.16 1.67
C VAL A 144 -2.72 -2.08 0.52
N ILE A 145 -2.36 -1.37 -0.54
CA ILE A 145 -3.16 -1.29 -1.77
C ILE A 145 -2.46 -2.03 -2.91
N GLY A 146 -3.25 -2.59 -3.81
CA GLY A 146 -2.82 -3.07 -5.12
C GLY A 146 -3.59 -2.31 -6.19
N VAL A 147 -2.90 -1.61 -7.09
CA VAL A 147 -3.52 -0.76 -8.12
C VAL A 147 -2.86 -0.96 -9.48
N ASN A 148 -3.54 -0.59 -10.55
CA ASN A 148 -2.87 -0.35 -11.82
C ASN A 148 -1.84 0.77 -11.62
N TRP A 149 -0.64 0.56 -12.13
CA TRP A 149 0.45 1.52 -12.06
C TRP A 149 0.80 1.95 -13.46
N TYR A 150 0.75 3.25 -13.72
CA TYR A 150 0.94 3.83 -15.04
C TYR A 150 2.37 4.36 -15.21
N ASP A 151 2.82 4.53 -16.46
CA ASP A 151 4.15 5.12 -16.75
C ASP A 151 4.31 6.51 -16.12
N SER A 152 3.22 7.29 -16.13
CA SER A 152 3.11 8.61 -15.47
C SER A 152 3.41 8.57 -13.97
N MET A 153 3.21 7.43 -13.32
CA MET A 153 3.40 7.24 -11.89
C MET A 153 4.81 6.72 -11.53
N MET A 154 5.64 6.36 -12.53
CA MET A 154 7.00 5.86 -12.28
C MET A 154 7.94 6.91 -11.67
N ARG A 155 7.62 8.19 -11.89
CA ARG A 155 8.41 9.34 -11.42
C ARG A 155 7.46 10.41 -10.89
N PRO A 156 7.33 10.58 -9.56
CA PRO A 156 6.57 11.69 -9.01
C PRO A 156 7.21 13.02 -9.37
N ALA A 157 6.43 14.10 -9.30
CA ALA A 157 6.94 15.45 -9.38
C ALA A 157 7.93 15.74 -8.23
N PRO A 158 8.77 16.81 -8.31
CA PRO A 158 9.75 17.13 -7.26
C PRO A 158 9.16 17.34 -5.86
N ASN A 159 7.87 17.65 -5.75
CA ASN A 159 7.13 17.78 -4.49
C ASN A 159 6.53 16.45 -4.00
N GLY A 160 6.83 15.33 -4.67
CA GLY A 160 6.34 13.99 -4.37
C GLY A 160 4.97 13.66 -4.96
N LEU A 161 4.25 14.61 -5.55
CA LEU A 161 2.90 14.36 -6.09
C LEU A 161 2.97 13.51 -7.35
N LEU A 162 2.19 12.43 -7.39
CA LEU A 162 2.00 11.62 -8.58
C LEU A 162 1.05 12.30 -9.56
N GLU A 163 1.37 12.17 -10.85
CA GLU A 163 0.43 12.40 -11.93
C GLU A 163 -0.17 11.06 -12.34
N VAL A 164 -1.50 10.96 -12.33
CA VAL A 164 -2.21 9.75 -12.75
C VAL A 164 -2.80 10.00 -14.13
N SER A 165 -2.06 9.53 -15.13
CA SER A 165 -2.49 9.55 -16.54
C SER A 165 -2.56 8.10 -17.01
N GLU A 166 -3.78 7.63 -17.28
CA GLU A 166 -4.07 6.24 -17.66
C GLU A 166 -3.23 5.78 -18.86
N GLY A 167 -2.74 4.54 -18.79
CA GLY A 167 -1.93 3.91 -19.82
C GLY A 167 -1.46 2.53 -19.39
N GLY A 168 -0.83 1.76 -20.28
CA GLY A 168 -0.29 0.45 -19.90
C GLY A 168 1.06 0.57 -19.21
N PHE A 169 1.24 -0.07 -18.04
CA PHE A 169 2.58 -0.30 -17.47
C PHE A 169 2.67 -1.55 -16.58
N GLY A 170 1.72 -1.79 -15.67
CA GLY A 170 1.65 -3.01 -14.87
C GLY A 170 0.77 -2.86 -13.64
N GLY A 171 0.86 -3.81 -12.70
CA GLY A 171 0.20 -3.72 -11.39
C GLY A 171 1.23 -3.48 -10.29
N HIS A 172 0.96 -2.56 -9.36
CA HIS A 172 1.83 -2.31 -8.20
C HIS A 172 1.10 -2.54 -6.89
N ALA A 173 1.82 -3.11 -5.92
CA ALA A 173 1.39 -3.15 -4.53
C ALA A 173 2.27 -2.19 -3.71
N ILE A 174 1.63 -1.36 -2.89
CA ILE A 174 2.29 -0.27 -2.16
C ILE A 174 1.58 0.00 -0.83
N LEU A 175 2.32 0.50 0.17
CA LEU A 175 1.75 0.85 1.47
C LEU A 175 1.21 2.30 1.45
N VAL A 176 -0.06 2.48 1.81
CA VAL A 176 -0.63 3.78 2.19
C VAL A 176 -0.40 3.98 3.68
N ARG A 177 0.44 4.95 4.04
CA ARG A 177 0.88 5.20 5.42
C ARG A 177 0.36 6.50 6.02
N GLY A 178 -0.58 7.17 5.36
CA GLY A 178 -1.25 8.33 5.94
C GLY A 178 -2.12 9.08 4.95
N VAL A 179 -2.87 10.04 5.50
CA VAL A 179 -3.76 10.95 4.79
C VAL A 179 -3.61 12.36 5.37
N SER A 180 -3.53 13.34 4.49
CA SER A 180 -3.63 14.77 4.82
C SER A 180 -4.73 15.39 3.97
N PHE A 181 -5.75 15.96 4.62
CA PHE A 181 -6.86 16.61 3.92
C PHE A 181 -6.55 18.06 3.54
N LYS A 182 -5.45 18.62 4.07
CA LYS A 182 -5.08 20.03 3.87
C LYS A 182 -3.62 20.19 3.46
N ALA A 183 -3.06 19.23 2.72
CA ALA A 183 -1.66 19.26 2.34
C ALA A 183 -1.33 20.49 1.49
N ARG A 184 -0.20 21.12 1.78
CA ARG A 184 0.38 22.27 1.09
C ARG A 184 1.66 21.82 0.39
N LEU A 185 1.53 21.28 -0.81
CA LEU A 185 2.68 20.84 -1.59
C LEU A 185 3.28 22.00 -2.38
N ASN A 186 4.62 22.09 -2.40
CA ASN A 186 5.35 23.10 -3.17
C ASN A 186 4.90 23.09 -4.64
N GLY A 187 4.64 24.27 -5.20
CA GLY A 187 4.15 24.42 -6.57
C GLY A 187 2.64 24.19 -6.76
N HIS A 188 1.89 23.89 -5.69
CA HIS A 188 0.43 23.85 -5.72
C HIS A 188 -0.18 25.07 -5.05
N ASN A 189 -1.16 25.70 -5.69
CA ASN A 189 -1.94 26.78 -5.07
C ASN A 189 -2.99 26.18 -4.13
N GLY A 190 -3.03 26.67 -2.89
CA GLY A 190 -4.00 26.23 -1.88
C GLY A 190 -3.62 24.92 -1.18
N THR A 191 -4.63 24.22 -0.65
CA THR A 191 -4.48 22.92 0.01
C THR A 191 -5.09 21.82 -0.86
N ILE A 192 -4.51 20.63 -0.83
CA ILE A 192 -5.03 19.46 -1.55
C ILE A 192 -5.16 18.24 -0.62
N PRO A 193 -6.23 17.43 -0.75
CA PRO A 193 -6.33 16.18 -0.03
C PRO A 193 -5.49 15.10 -0.72
N VAL A 194 -4.53 14.52 -0.01
CA VAL A 194 -3.63 13.48 -0.50
C VAL A 194 -3.48 12.35 0.50
N VAL A 195 -3.19 11.15 -0.01
CA VAL A 195 -2.63 10.05 0.76
C VAL A 195 -1.12 9.99 0.53
N ARG A 196 -0.37 9.53 1.54
CA ARG A 196 1.07 9.30 1.44
C ARG A 196 1.35 7.81 1.27
N LEU A 197 2.10 7.48 0.24
CA LEU A 197 2.45 6.11 -0.13
C LEU A 197 3.94 5.87 0.14
N ARG A 198 4.28 4.78 0.83
CA ARG A 198 5.65 4.29 0.98
C ARG A 198 5.95 3.30 -0.13
N ASN A 199 6.86 3.66 -1.02
CA ASN A 199 7.29 2.79 -2.11
C ASN A 199 8.45 1.87 -1.67
N SER A 200 8.72 0.85 -2.48
CA SER A 200 9.76 -0.17 -2.27
C SER A 200 10.92 -0.06 -3.25
N TRP A 201 11.23 1.17 -3.71
CA TRP A 201 12.32 1.45 -4.64
C TRP A 201 13.44 2.28 -4.00
N GLY A 202 13.66 2.03 -2.70
CA GLY A 202 14.68 2.71 -1.92
C GLY A 202 14.31 4.13 -1.51
N ARG A 203 15.18 4.71 -0.68
CA ARG A 203 14.99 6.02 -0.04
C ARG A 203 15.12 7.20 -1.01
N ASP A 204 15.87 7.02 -2.09
CA ASP A 204 16.15 8.09 -3.06
C ASP A 204 15.03 8.27 -4.09
N TRP A 205 14.02 7.39 -4.10
CA TRP A 205 12.87 7.55 -4.98
C TRP A 205 11.81 8.49 -4.37
N GLY A 206 11.27 9.38 -5.18
CA GLY A 206 10.25 10.34 -4.74
C GLY A 206 10.77 11.33 -3.70
N VAL A 207 10.01 11.53 -2.63
CA VAL A 207 10.42 12.35 -1.48
C VAL A 207 10.66 11.41 -0.31
N ASP A 208 11.93 11.09 -0.06
CA ASP A 208 12.35 10.19 1.02
C ASP A 208 11.69 8.80 0.94
N GLY A 209 11.67 8.20 -0.25
CA GLY A 209 11.03 6.91 -0.54
C GLY A 209 9.51 6.93 -0.61
N ASP A 210 8.90 8.10 -0.37
CA ASP A 210 7.46 8.29 -0.38
C ASP A 210 7.00 9.10 -1.61
N CYS A 211 5.70 9.02 -1.88
CA CYS A 211 5.02 9.93 -2.80
C CYS A 211 3.63 10.29 -2.25
N TYR A 212 3.02 11.29 -2.88
CA TYR A 212 1.66 11.75 -2.58
C TYR A 212 0.75 11.41 -3.76
N LEU A 213 -0.44 10.92 -3.45
CA LEU A 213 -1.49 10.64 -4.42
C LEU A 213 -2.74 11.42 -4.01
N ARG A 214 -3.39 12.11 -4.95
CA ARG A 214 -4.65 12.81 -4.63
C ARG A 214 -5.70 11.78 -4.22
N VAL A 215 -6.56 12.15 -3.27
CA VAL A 215 -7.65 11.28 -2.84
C VAL A 215 -8.57 10.90 -4.02
N GLU A 216 -8.84 11.85 -4.92
CA GLU A 216 -9.63 11.60 -6.14
C GLU A 216 -8.96 10.60 -7.10
N ASP A 217 -7.63 10.59 -7.18
CA ASP A 217 -6.89 9.68 -8.04
C ASP A 217 -6.81 8.28 -7.42
N LEU A 218 -6.72 8.19 -6.09
CA LEU A 218 -6.87 6.93 -5.37
C LEU A 218 -8.26 6.31 -5.61
N GLU A 219 -9.32 7.11 -5.56
CA GLU A 219 -10.68 6.64 -5.84
C GLU A 219 -10.78 6.00 -7.23
N LYS A 220 -10.33 6.72 -8.27
CA LYS A 220 -10.29 6.19 -9.66
C LYS A 220 -9.49 4.90 -9.77
N LEU A 221 -8.33 4.82 -9.12
CA LEU A 221 -7.49 3.62 -9.14
C LEU A 221 -8.14 2.42 -8.43
N LEU A 222 -8.94 2.67 -7.38
CA LEU A 222 -9.71 1.62 -6.71
C LEU A 222 -10.89 1.15 -7.58
N GLU A 223 -11.55 2.08 -8.27
CA GLU A 223 -12.62 1.77 -9.24
C GLU A 223 -12.07 0.99 -10.46
N ASP A 224 -10.83 1.27 -10.87
CA ASP A 224 -10.13 0.59 -11.96
C ASP A 224 -9.37 -0.68 -11.50
N GLY A 225 -10.09 -1.59 -10.85
CA GLY A 225 -9.54 -2.90 -10.46
C GLY A 225 -8.47 -2.83 -9.36
N GLY A 226 -8.47 -1.76 -8.57
CA GLY A 226 -7.66 -1.65 -7.37
C GLY A 226 -8.26 -2.43 -6.19
N GLU A 227 -7.44 -2.68 -5.19
CA GLU A 227 -7.81 -3.35 -3.95
C GLU A 227 -7.11 -2.72 -2.76
N ALA A 228 -7.73 -2.78 -1.58
CA ALA A 228 -7.20 -2.21 -0.35
C ALA A 228 -7.40 -3.21 0.81
N CYS A 229 -6.29 -3.77 1.29
CA CYS A 229 -6.27 -4.76 2.35
C CYS A 229 -5.77 -4.14 3.65
N VAL A 230 -6.51 -4.40 4.73
CA VAL A 230 -6.29 -3.80 6.05
C VAL A 230 -5.99 -4.90 7.06
N PRO A 231 -4.82 -4.89 7.73
CA PRO A 231 -4.54 -5.76 8.86
C PRO A 231 -5.34 -5.29 10.06
N VAL A 232 -6.05 -6.18 10.78
CA VAL A 232 -6.93 -5.77 11.89
C VAL A 232 -6.60 -6.39 13.24
N THR A 233 -5.74 -7.40 13.27
CA THR A 233 -5.26 -7.96 14.55
C THR A 233 -3.83 -8.42 14.39
N ARG A 234 -2.93 -7.79 15.15
CA ARG A 234 -1.50 -8.11 15.19
C ARG A 234 -1.22 -8.97 16.42
N THR A 235 -0.49 -10.06 16.21
CA THR A 235 -0.13 -11.04 17.24
C THR A 235 0.92 -10.52 18.24
N ALA A 236 1.65 -9.45 17.91
CA ALA A 236 2.69 -8.88 18.76
C ALA A 236 2.40 -7.41 19.06
N GLY A 237 2.43 -7.03 20.34
CA GLY A 237 2.37 -5.64 20.80
C GLY A 237 1.01 -5.22 21.39
N PRO A 238 0.99 -4.29 22.37
CA PRO A 238 -0.27 -3.71 22.82
C PRO A 238 -0.87 -2.88 21.67
N LEU A 239 -2.18 -3.03 21.44
CA LEU A 239 -2.99 -2.05 20.70
C LEU A 239 -2.99 -0.73 21.51
N MET A 240 -1.86 -0.02 21.51
CA MET A 240 -1.83 1.35 21.98
C MET A 240 -2.74 2.14 21.05
N ALA A 241 -3.53 3.06 21.62
CA ALA A 241 -4.34 3.96 20.82
C ALA A 241 -3.42 4.58 19.75
N PRO A 242 -3.78 4.48 18.48
CA PRO A 242 -2.90 4.93 17.43
C PRO A 242 -2.62 6.43 17.56
N GLU A 243 -1.36 6.77 17.89
CA GLU A 243 -0.90 8.14 17.83
C GLU A 243 -0.47 8.42 16.39
N ALA A 244 -1.21 9.30 15.73
CA ALA A 244 -0.87 9.75 14.39
C ALA A 244 0.52 10.39 14.40
N ASP A 245 1.37 9.97 13.47
CA ASP A 245 2.65 10.58 13.15
C ASP A 245 2.43 12.04 12.69
N LEU A 246 2.72 12.99 13.58
CA LEU A 246 2.59 14.42 13.30
C LEU A 246 3.60 14.91 12.27
N ASP A 247 4.71 14.19 12.04
CA ASP A 247 5.72 14.61 11.07
C ASP A 247 5.15 14.58 9.66
N LEU A 248 4.24 13.64 9.35
CA LEU A 248 3.45 13.68 8.12
C LEU A 248 2.71 15.02 7.95
N LEU A 249 2.05 15.47 9.02
CA LEU A 249 1.24 16.68 8.98
C LEU A 249 2.13 17.93 8.88
N ARG A 250 3.32 17.92 9.47
CA ARG A 250 4.32 18.99 9.33
C ARG A 250 4.92 19.04 7.93
N GLU A 251 5.30 17.88 7.38
CA GLU A 251 5.83 17.77 6.02
C GLU A 251 4.84 18.23 4.96
N THR A 252 3.55 18.02 5.22
CA THR A 252 2.46 18.50 4.37
C THR A 252 2.01 19.92 4.73
N GLY A 253 2.62 20.59 5.72
CA GLY A 253 2.27 21.95 6.15
C GLY A 253 0.83 22.11 6.66
N GLU A 254 0.21 21.02 7.13
CA GLU A 254 -1.11 21.02 7.75
C GLU A 254 -1.06 21.42 9.23
N VAL A 255 0.08 21.19 9.89
CA VAL A 255 0.37 21.67 11.25
C VAL A 255 1.76 22.32 11.29
N ASP A 256 1.94 23.25 12.22
CA ASP A 256 3.20 24.00 12.43
C ASP A 256 4.34 23.14 13.04
#